data_AF-A0A947JYB9-F1
#
_entry.id   AF-A0A947JYB9-F1
#
_cell.length_a   1.000
_cell.length_b   1.000
_cell.length_c   1.000
_cell.angle_alpha   90.00
_cell.angle_beta   90.00
_cell.angle_gamma   90.00
#
_symmetry.space_group_name_H-M   'P 1'
#
loop_
_entity.id
_entity.type
_entity.pdbx_description
1 polymer ?
#
loop_
_entity_poly.entity_id
_entity_poly.type
_entity_poly.pdbx_seq_one_letter_code
_entity_poly.pdbx_strand_id
1 'polypeptide(L)' 'MTDKAHQPGESTAGVRRKQRGAGRQMGAPTIADVAREANCSPMTVSRVINSQGNVRVATRDQVMAAIARLN' A
#
# COMPACT_ATOMS: atom_id res chain seq x y z
N MET A 1 -5.34 18.16 30.34
CA MET A 1 -5.38 19.37 29.49
C MET A 1 -4.17 19.30 28.56
N THR A 2 -4.17 18.65 27.40
CA THR A 2 -5.20 18.47 26.37
C THR A 2 -5.34 17.00 25.95
N ASP A 3 -6.57 16.52 26.04
CA ASP A 3 -7.10 15.35 25.38
C ASP A 3 -7.01 15.56 23.86
N LYS A 4 -6.32 14.69 23.11
CA LYS A 4 -6.40 14.68 21.64
C LYS A 4 -7.02 13.37 21.20
N ALA A 5 -8.35 13.44 21.05
CA ALA A 5 -9.18 12.41 20.46
C ALA A 5 -8.73 11.98 19.04
N HIS A 6 -9.13 10.74 18.71
CA HIS A 6 -9.48 10.23 17.36
C HIS A 6 -8.30 9.71 16.50
N GLN A 7 -8.27 8.46 15.98
CA GLN A 7 -9.36 7.59 15.50
C GLN A 7 -9.14 6.08 15.78
N PRO A 8 -10.23 5.33 16.09
CA PRO A 8 -10.24 3.88 15.96
C PRO A 8 -10.24 3.52 14.46
N GLY A 9 -9.27 2.75 14.01
CA GLY A 9 -9.24 2.24 12.64
C GLY A 9 -10.19 1.06 12.49
N GLU A 10 -11.45 1.36 12.22
CA GLU A 10 -12.52 0.42 11.95
C GLU A 10 -12.19 -0.51 10.77
N SER A 11 -12.47 -1.79 10.98
CA SER A 11 -12.56 -2.80 9.92
C SER A 11 -13.63 -2.38 8.92
N THR A 12 -13.26 -2.16 7.66
CA THR A 12 -14.20 -2.16 6.54
C THR A 12 -13.88 -3.31 5.59
N ALA A 13 -14.68 -4.36 5.69
CA ALA A 13 -14.82 -5.33 4.62
C ALA A 13 -15.45 -4.62 3.40
N GLY A 14 -14.81 -4.73 2.24
CA GLY A 14 -15.28 -4.13 0.99
C GLY A 14 -14.88 -4.95 -0.23
N VAL A 15 -15.81 -5.83 -0.64
CA VAL A 15 -16.11 -6.35 -2.00
C VAL A 15 -14.95 -6.65 -2.96
N ARG A 16 -14.88 -7.93 -3.37
CA ARG A 16 -14.06 -8.44 -4.48
C ARG A 16 -14.30 -7.67 -5.79
N ARG A 17 -13.22 -7.32 -6.51
CA ARG A 17 -13.23 -7.33 -7.98
C ARG A 17 -12.08 -8.16 -8.52
N LYS A 18 -12.46 -9.31 -9.09
CA LYS A 18 -11.64 -10.13 -9.97
C LYS A 18 -11.44 -9.38 -11.30
N GLN A 19 -10.28 -8.78 -11.50
CA GLN A 19 -9.74 -8.39 -12.81
C GLN A 19 -8.35 -9.05 -12.87
N ARG A 20 -8.16 -10.25 -13.44
CA ARG A 20 -8.16 -10.55 -14.89
C ARG A 20 -7.56 -9.39 -15.70
N GLY A 21 -6.25 -9.26 -15.62
CA GLY A 21 -5.42 -8.54 -16.59
C GLY A 21 -4.27 -9.46 -17.01
N ALA A 22 -4.59 -10.48 -17.80
CA ALA A 22 -3.57 -11.18 -18.59
C ALA A 22 -3.22 -10.25 -19.75
N GLY A 23 -2.18 -9.45 -19.56
CA GLY A 23 -1.74 -8.48 -20.55
C GLY A 23 -0.61 -7.67 -19.96
N ARG A 24 0.63 -8.12 -20.20
CA ARG A 24 1.85 -7.34 -19.96
C ARG A 24 1.73 -6.06 -20.80
N GLN A 25 1.24 -4.98 -20.22
CA GLN A 25 1.45 -3.65 -20.76
C GLN A 25 2.77 -3.13 -20.21
N MET A 26 3.62 -2.73 -21.15
CA MET A 26 4.92 -2.09 -20.99
C MET A 26 4.77 -0.73 -20.27
N GLY A 27 4.35 -0.75 -19.01
CA GLY A 27 4.05 0.42 -18.19
C GLY A 27 4.74 0.32 -16.84
N ALA A 28 4.92 1.48 -16.19
CA ALA A 28 5.49 1.60 -14.85
C ALA A 28 4.87 0.58 -13.87
N PRO A 29 5.64 0.09 -12.88
CA PRO A 29 5.15 -0.89 -11.91
C PRO A 29 3.86 -0.44 -11.23
N THR A 30 2.90 -1.36 -11.14
CA THR A 30 1.62 -1.07 -10.48
C THR A 30 1.76 -1.17 -8.96
N ILE A 31 0.77 -0.63 -8.23
CA ILE A 31 0.68 -0.80 -6.76
C ILE A 31 0.67 -2.30 -6.37
N ALA A 32 0.08 -3.17 -7.21
CA ALA A 32 0.06 -4.60 -6.95
C ALA A 32 1.46 -5.23 -7.09
N ASP A 33 2.26 -4.75 -8.04
CA ASP A 33 3.64 -5.21 -8.23
C ASP A 33 4.50 -4.80 -7.04
N VAL A 34 4.41 -3.54 -6.62
CA VAL A 34 5.10 -3.02 -5.43
C VAL A 34 4.67 -3.78 -4.17
N ALA A 35 3.37 -4.06 -4.02
CA ALA A 35 2.85 -4.80 -2.86
C ALA A 35 3.42 -6.22 -2.78
N ARG A 36 3.52 -6.90 -3.92
CA ARG A 36 4.13 -8.23 -4.02
C ARG A 36 5.62 -8.19 -3.67
N GLU A 37 6.36 -7.23 -4.21
CA GLU A 37 7.80 -7.08 -3.97
C GLU A 37 8.11 -6.69 -2.52
N ALA A 38 7.29 -5.85 -1.91
CA ALA A 38 7.43 -5.41 -0.52
C ALA A 38 6.82 -6.38 0.51
N ASN A 39 6.21 -7.49 0.06
CA ASN A 39 5.50 -8.46 0.90
C ASN A 39 4.47 -7.82 1.85
N CYS A 40 3.63 -6.92 1.33
CA CYS A 40 2.57 -6.27 2.08
C CYS A 40 1.28 -6.15 1.24
N SER A 41 0.22 -5.60 1.83
CA SER A 41 -1.04 -5.42 1.10
C SER A 41 -0.99 -4.20 0.17
N PRO A 42 -1.72 -4.20 -0.96
CA PRO A 42 -1.88 -3.01 -1.80
C PRO A 42 -2.41 -1.79 -1.03
N MET A 43 -3.25 -2.01 -0.01
CA MET A 43 -3.74 -0.94 0.87
C MET A 43 -2.60 -0.33 1.71
N THR A 44 -1.66 -1.15 2.18
CA THR A 44 -0.46 -0.68 2.89
C THR A 44 0.41 0.19 1.98
N VAL A 45 0.64 -0.24 0.73
CA VAL A 45 1.38 0.54 -0.25
C VAL A 45 0.68 1.87 -0.55
N SER A 46 -0.64 1.85 -0.74
CA SER A 46 -1.44 3.08 -0.94
C SER A 46 -1.31 4.05 0.24
N ARG A 47 -1.33 3.56 1.49
CA ARG A 47 -1.11 4.39 2.68
C ARG A 47 0.29 4.99 2.73
N VAL A 48 1.31 4.24 2.32
CA VAL A 48 2.70 4.74 2.26
C VAL A 48 2.82 5.85 1.23
N ILE A 49 2.39 5.61 -0.01
CA ILE A 49 2.51 6.55 -1.12
C ILE A 49 1.72 7.84 -0.83
N ASN A 50 0.50 7.70 -0.33
CA ASN A 50 -0.37 8.85 -0.04
C ASN A 50 -0.14 9.46 1.35
N SER A 51 0.87 9.00 2.09
CA SER A 51 1.18 9.43 3.47
C SER A 51 -0.03 9.39 4.42
N GLN A 52 -0.95 8.44 4.21
CA GLN A 52 -2.17 8.31 5.00
C GLN A 52 -1.99 7.37 6.19
N GLY A 53 -1.76 7.96 7.36
CA GLY A 53 -1.75 7.29 8.66
C GLY A 53 -0.38 6.80 9.14
N ASN A 54 -0.37 6.16 10.31
CA ASN A 54 0.85 5.66 10.96
C ASN A 54 1.27 4.29 10.38
N VAL A 55 1.95 4.30 9.23
CA VAL A 55 2.69 3.12 8.76
C VAL A 55 4.02 3.05 9.51
N ARG A 56 4.37 1.86 10.03
CA ARG A 56 5.67 1.63 10.69
C ARG A 56 6.81 1.99 9.74
N VAL A 57 7.86 2.63 10.28
CA VAL A 57 9.05 3.06 9.50
C VAL A 57 9.63 1.89 8.70
N ALA A 58 9.83 0.72 9.34
CA ALA A 58 10.32 -0.48 8.65
C ALA A 58 9.47 -0.89 7.43
N THR A 59 8.14 -0.76 7.50
CA THR A 59 7.24 -1.07 6.38
C THR A 59 7.34 -0.01 5.28
N ARG A 60 7.50 1.27 5.66
CA ARG A 60 7.77 2.34 4.69
C ARG A 60 9.07 2.07 3.94
N ASP A 61 10.14 1.72 4.65
CA ASP A 61 11.44 1.44 4.05
C ASP A 61 11.37 0.24 3.09
N GLN A 62 10.66 -0.82 3.46
CA GLN A 62 10.41 -1.98 2.58
C GLN A 62 9.68 -1.59 1.30
N VAL A 63 8.63 -0.76 1.39
CA VAL A 63 7.88 -0.28 0.23
C VAL A 63 8.73 0.62 -0.66
N MET A 64 9.51 1.53 -0.07
CA MET A 64 10.41 2.41 -0.83
C MET A 64 11.50 1.62 -1.55
N ALA A 65 12.07 0.60 -0.89
CA ALA A 65 13.04 -0.31 -1.51
C ALA A 65 12.43 -1.11 -2.67
N ALA A 66 11.19 -1.57 -2.53
CA ALA A 66 10.47 -2.27 -3.60
C ALA A 66 10.23 -1.36 -4.82
N ILE A 67 9.78 -0.12 -4.61
CA ILE A 67 9.59 0.87 -5.69
C ILE A 67 10.91 1.10 -6.44
N ALA A 68 12.02 1.25 -5.72
CA ALA A 68 13.33 1.47 -6.32
C ALA A 68 13.85 0.27 -7.15
N ARG A 69 13.43 -0.96 -6.86
CA ARG A 69 13.80 -2.15 -7.64
C ARG A 69 12.99 -2.32 -8.93
N LEU A 70 11.78 -1.75 -8.95
CA LEU A 70 10.82 -1.95 -10.03
C LEU A 70 10.82 -0.81 -11.07
N ASN A 71 11.48 0.31 -10.77
CA ASN A 71 11.73 1.43 -11.68
C ASN A 71 13.12 1.32 -12.33
#